data_AF-A0A0J1F7T4-F1
#
_entry.id   AF-A0A0J1F7T4-F1
#
_cell.length_a   1.000
_cell.length_b   1.000
_cell.length_c   1.000
_cell.angle_alpha   90.00
_cell.angle_beta   90.00
_cell.angle_gamma   90.00
#
_symmetry.space_group_name_H-M   'P 1'
#
loop_
_entity.id
_entity.type
_entity.pdbx_description
1 polymer ?
#
loop_
_entity_poly.entity_id
_entity_poly.type
_entity_poly.pdbx_seq_one_letter_code
_entity_poly.pdbx_strand_id
1 'polypeptide(L)'
;MLYTQYFNNKYSLVGHLFQDRFRSEEIKSDGYHLYVSKYIHLNPVRAGIVASPVLYPWSSYPAYLGLKQDCLVTTQKILGYFRMAEVEQYQKYVEGEKEVQTSAGETRPRSERGDGFGLKR
;
A
#
# COMPACT_ATOMS: atom_id res chain seq x y z
N MET A 1 7.16 -10.47 -20.91
CA MET A 1 6.06 -10.63 -19.93
C MET A 1 4.84 -11.23 -20.61
N LEU A 2 4.58 -12.53 -20.42
CA LEU A 2 3.45 -13.23 -21.05
C LEU A 2 2.09 -12.70 -20.54
N TYR A 3 1.97 -12.37 -19.26
CA TYR A 3 0.74 -11.83 -18.67
C TYR A 3 0.34 -10.47 -19.26
N THR A 4 1.29 -9.54 -19.43
CA THR A 4 1.04 -8.22 -20.02
C THR A 4 0.52 -8.33 -21.46
N GLN A 5 1.13 -9.20 -22.27
CA GLN A 5 0.66 -9.43 -23.64
C GLN A 5 -0.75 -10.03 -23.66
N TYR A 6 -0.99 -11.04 -22.81
CA TYR A 6 -2.32 -11.63 -22.65
C TYR A 6 -3.37 -10.60 -22.24
N PHE A 7 -3.10 -9.78 -21.22
CA PHE A 7 -4.03 -8.77 -20.71
C PHE A 7 -4.32 -7.70 -21.76
N ASN A 8 -3.28 -7.17 -22.41
CA ASN A 8 -3.44 -6.17 -23.45
C ASN A 8 -4.23 -6.70 -24.65
N ASN A 9 -3.96 -7.94 -25.09
CA ASN A 9 -4.71 -8.57 -26.17
C ASN A 9 -6.17 -8.82 -25.78
N LYS A 10 -6.43 -9.23 -24.53
CA LYS A 10 -7.78 -9.51 -24.02
C LYS A 10 -8.65 -8.25 -23.92
N TYR A 11 -8.08 -7.11 -23.52
CA TYR A 11 -8.80 -5.86 -23.29
C TYR A 11 -8.53 -4.79 -24.37
N SER A 12 -7.85 -5.15 -25.46
CA SER A 12 -7.50 -4.26 -26.58
C SER A 12 -6.77 -2.97 -26.14
N LEU A 13 -5.82 -3.11 -25.20
CA LEU A 13 -5.01 -2.00 -24.67
C LEU A 13 -3.63 -1.93 -25.35
N VAL A 14 -3.05 -0.73 -25.42
CA VAL A 14 -1.71 -0.49 -25.98
C VAL A 14 -0.83 0.14 -24.91
N GLY A 15 0.44 -0.28 -24.85
CA GLY A 15 1.44 0.26 -23.91
C GLY A 15 1.78 -0.69 -22.74
N HIS A 16 2.48 -0.14 -21.75
CA HIS A 16 2.95 -0.90 -20.59
C HIS A 16 1.86 -1.03 -19.53
N LEU A 17 1.51 -2.28 -19.16
CA LEU A 17 0.55 -2.54 -18.07
C LEU A 17 1.12 -2.18 -16.69
N PHE A 18 2.42 -2.43 -16.48
CA PHE A 18 3.12 -2.09 -15.26
C PHE A 18 4.04 -0.90 -15.50
N GLN A 19 4.04 0.06 -14.58
CA GLN A 19 4.82 1.29 -14.73
C GLN A 19 6.32 1.07 -14.48
N ASP A 20 6.69 0.37 -13.40
CA ASP A 20 8.09 0.09 -13.02
C ASP A 20 8.17 -1.30 -12.34
N ARG A 21 9.38 -1.75 -12.01
CA ARG A 21 9.60 -2.98 -11.22
C ARG A 21 9.02 -2.83 -9.82
N PHE A 22 8.45 -3.91 -9.31
CA PHE A 22 7.99 -3.96 -7.92
C PHE A 22 9.17 -3.86 -6.95
N ARG A 23 8.92 -3.32 -5.76
CA ARG A 23 9.87 -3.36 -4.65
C ARG A 23 9.54 -4.56 -3.76
N SER A 24 10.58 -5.21 -3.25
CA SER A 24 10.47 -6.30 -2.29
C SER A 24 11.48 -6.06 -1.19
N GLU A 25 11.01 -6.02 0.05
CA GLU A 25 11.83 -5.84 1.23
C GLU A 25 11.38 -6.84 2.29
N GLU A 26 12.36 -7.41 2.99
CA GLU A 26 12.10 -8.36 4.06
C GLU A 26 11.63 -7.64 5.32
N ILE A 27 10.56 -8.16 5.94
CA ILE A 27 10.08 -7.65 7.21
C ILE A 27 10.88 -8.29 8.35
N LYS A 28 11.79 -7.52 8.95
CA LYS A 28 12.75 -8.01 9.96
C LYS A 28 12.32 -7.81 11.41
N SER A 29 11.27 -7.03 11.67
CA SER A 29 10.80 -6.75 13.02
C SER A 29 9.28 -6.67 13.10
N ASP A 30 8.75 -7.00 14.27
CA ASP A 30 7.31 -6.92 14.54
C ASP A 30 6.79 -5.48 14.46
N GLY A 31 7.58 -4.51 14.91
CA GLY A 31 7.25 -3.10 14.78
C GLY A 31 7.15 -2.66 13.32
N TYR A 32 8.05 -3.14 12.46
CA TYR A 32 7.97 -2.86 11.02
C TYR A 32 6.76 -3.54 10.37
N HIS A 33 6.43 -4.77 10.80
CA HIS A 33 5.25 -5.47 10.33
C HIS A 33 3.95 -4.70 10.64
N LEU A 34 3.81 -4.20 11.87
CA LEU A 34 2.69 -3.35 12.28
C LEU A 34 2.62 -2.06 11.47
N TYR A 35 3.76 -1.40 11.29
CA TYR A 35 3.85 -0.16 10.53
C TYR A 35 3.44 -0.35 9.07
N VAL A 36 3.92 -1.40 8.40
CA VAL A 36 3.53 -1.72 7.01
C VAL A 36 2.03 -1.97 6.92
N SER A 37 1.43 -2.68 7.88
CA SER A 37 -0.01 -2.89 7.93
C SER A 37 -0.79 -1.58 8.05
N LYS A 38 -0.39 -0.69 8.99
CA LYS A 38 -0.96 0.66 9.12
C LYS A 38 -0.82 1.46 7.83
N TYR A 39 0.36 1.45 7.22
CA TYR A 39 0.64 2.16 5.98
C TYR A 39 -0.30 1.73 4.84
N ILE A 40 -0.48 0.42 4.64
CA ILE A 40 -1.34 -0.13 3.58
C ILE A 40 -2.79 0.34 3.78
N HIS A 41 -3.32 0.23 5.01
CA HIS A 41 -4.70 0.62 5.29
C HIS A 41 -4.95 2.11 5.22
N LEU A 42 -3.95 2.94 5.55
CA LEU A 42 -4.05 4.39 5.45
C LEU A 42 -3.78 4.93 4.05
N ASN A 43 -3.21 4.13 3.13
CA ASN A 43 -2.87 4.61 1.79
C ASN A 43 -4.06 5.23 1.03
N PRO A 44 -5.27 4.64 1.02
CA PRO A 44 -6.45 5.26 0.39
C PRO A 44 -6.84 6.61 1.00
N VAL A 45 -6.64 6.77 2.31
CA VAL A 45 -6.91 8.04 3.01
C VAL A 45 -5.85 9.08 2.67
N ARG A 46 -4.57 8.69 2.68
CA ARG A 46 -3.44 9.55 2.30
C ARG A 46 -3.52 10.00 0.84
N ALA A 47 -4.06 9.15 -0.04
CA ALA A 47 -4.32 9.46 -1.43
C ALA A 47 -5.59 10.31 -1.65
N GLY A 48 -6.37 10.61 -0.59
CA GLY A 48 -7.59 11.40 -0.67
C GLY A 48 -8.78 10.69 -1.32
N ILE A 49 -8.73 9.35 -1.44
CA ILE A 49 -9.80 8.55 -2.07
C ILE A 49 -10.99 8.40 -1.12
N VAL A 50 -10.73 8.22 0.17
CA VAL A 50 -11.75 8.07 1.22
C VAL A 50 -11.37 8.85 2.47
N ALA A 51 -12.37 9.28 3.25
CA ALA A 51 -12.14 10.01 4.51
C ALA A 51 -11.67 9.12 5.67
N SER A 52 -11.96 7.81 5.61
CA SER A 52 -11.64 6.83 6.66
C SER A 52 -11.25 5.50 6.01
N PRO A 53 -10.26 4.77 6.57
CA PRO A 53 -9.78 3.52 5.97
C PRO A 53 -10.86 2.43 5.90
N VAL A 54 -11.85 2.45 6.80
CA VAL A 54 -12.98 1.50 6.79
C VAL A 54 -13.89 1.64 5.56
N LEU A 55 -13.91 2.83 4.95
CA LEU A 55 -14.76 3.12 3.79
C LEU A 55 -14.17 2.60 2.48
N TYR A 56 -12.93 2.10 2.48
CA TYR A 56 -12.28 1.62 1.26
C TYR A 56 -12.54 0.11 1.07
N PRO A 57 -13.43 -0.29 0.13
CA PRO A 57 -13.91 -1.67 0.02
C PRO A 57 -12.83 -2.63 -0.50
N TRP A 58 -11.81 -2.11 -1.17
CA TRP A 58 -10.70 -2.89 -1.74
C TRP A 58 -9.50 -3.00 -0.79
N SER A 59 -9.76 -2.98 0.52
CA SER A 59 -8.76 -3.32 1.54
C SER A 59 -9.28 -4.41 2.47
N SER A 60 -8.34 -5.07 3.16
CA SER A 60 -8.65 -6.01 4.23
C SER A 60 -8.97 -5.33 5.57
N TYR A 61 -8.92 -3.99 5.66
CA TYR A 61 -9.14 -3.28 6.92
C TYR A 61 -10.47 -3.61 7.61
N PRO A 62 -11.61 -3.72 6.89
CA PRO A 62 -12.87 -4.14 7.53
C PRO A 62 -12.80 -5.54 8.17
N ALA A 63 -11.95 -6.44 7.65
CA ALA A 63 -11.74 -7.75 8.26
C ALA A 63 -10.95 -7.68 9.57
N TYR A 64 -9.99 -6.75 9.67
CA TYR A 64 -9.30 -6.46 10.94
C TYR A 64 -10.24 -5.91 12.02
N LEU A 65 -11.26 -5.18 11.61
CA LEU A 65 -12.30 -4.66 12.51
C LEU A 65 -13.41 -5.66 12.83
N GLY A 66 -13.37 -6.87 12.26
CA GLY A 66 -14.44 -7.86 12.40
C GLY A 66 -15.75 -7.50 11.67
N LEU A 67 -15.74 -6.45 10.84
CA LEU A 67 -16.91 -5.97 10.09
C LEU A 67 -17.17 -6.77 8.81
N LYS A 68 -16.16 -7.50 8.32
CA LYS A 68 -16.24 -8.35 7.13
C LYS A 68 -15.49 -9.66 7.35
N GLN A 69 -16.12 -10.78 7.02
CA GLN A 69 -15.41 -12.06 6.89
C GLN A 69 -14.89 -12.21 5.47
N ASP A 70 -13.61 -12.54 5.35
CA ASP A 70 -12.92 -12.73 4.09
C ASP A 70 -12.01 -13.96 4.20
N CYS A 71 -12.27 -14.98 3.40
CA CYS A 71 -11.54 -16.25 3.46
C CYS A 71 -10.09 -16.13 2.97
N LEU A 72 -9.73 -15.03 2.32
CA LEU A 72 -8.39 -14.75 1.83
C LEU A 72 -7.53 -13.98 2.85
N VAL A 73 -8.10 -13.56 3.98
CA VAL A 73 -7.45 -12.68 4.95
C VAL A 73 -7.23 -13.39 6.28
N THR A 74 -5.97 -13.43 6.71
CA THR A 74 -5.54 -13.95 8.01
C THR A 74 -5.11 -12.79 8.89
N THR A 75 -5.91 -12.43 9.89
CA THR A 75 -5.67 -11.26 10.77
C THR A 75 -4.86 -11.59 12.02
N GLN A 76 -4.77 -12.87 12.38
CA GLN A 76 -4.27 -13.37 13.66
C GLN A 76 -2.84 -12.91 13.98
N LYS A 77 -1.96 -12.86 12.98
CA LYS A 77 -0.54 -12.51 13.20
C LYS A 77 -0.37 -11.05 13.62
N ILE A 78 -1.10 -10.13 12.98
CA ILE A 78 -1.01 -8.70 13.25
C ILE A 78 -1.82 -8.33 14.50
N LEU A 79 -3.02 -8.89 14.65
CA LEU A 79 -3.84 -8.67 15.85
C LEU A 79 -3.19 -9.26 17.11
N GLY A 80 -2.47 -10.39 16.98
CA GLY A 80 -1.77 -11.04 18.09
C GLY A 80 -0.59 -10.25 18.66
N TYR A 81 -0.16 -9.14 18.03
CA TYR A 81 0.79 -8.21 18.66
C TYR A 81 0.16 -7.40 19.81
N PHE A 82 -1.17 -7.31 19.84
CA PHE A 82 -1.93 -6.65 20.90
C PHE A 82 -2.37 -7.70 21.92
N ARG A 83 -2.27 -7.40 23.22
CA ARG A 83 -2.54 -8.41 24.26
C ARG A 83 -4.01 -8.51 24.66
N MET A 84 -4.70 -7.37 24.69
CA MET A 84 -6.08 -7.25 25.14
C MET A 84 -6.81 -6.31 24.19
N ALA A 85 -8.09 -6.58 23.92
CA ALA A 85 -8.90 -5.79 23.00
C ALA A 85 -8.18 -5.56 21.66
N GLU A 86 -7.69 -6.65 21.05
CA GLU A 86 -6.77 -6.61 19.90
C GLU A 86 -7.28 -5.74 18.76
N VAL A 87 -8.57 -5.90 18.41
CA VAL A 87 -9.23 -5.14 17.35
C VAL A 87 -9.29 -3.65 17.68
N GLU A 88 -9.68 -3.29 18.91
CA GLU A 88 -9.77 -1.89 19.33
C GLU A 88 -8.39 -1.23 19.41
N GLN A 89 -7.38 -1.95 19.92
CA GLN A 89 -6.01 -1.44 20.00
C GLN A 89 -5.41 -1.28 18.60
N TYR A 90 -5.67 -2.22 17.70
CA TYR A 90 -5.25 -2.12 16.31
C TYR A 90 -5.94 -0.94 15.60
N GLN A 91 -7.26 -0.78 15.77
CA GLN A 91 -7.99 0.36 15.24
C GLN A 91 -7.40 1.67 15.75
N LYS A 92 -7.17 1.79 17.06
CA LYS A 92 -6.51 2.94 17.68
C LYS A 92 -5.08 3.14 17.16
N TYR A 93 -4.34 2.08 16.85
CA TYR A 93 -3.00 2.19 16.28
C TYR A 93 -3.02 2.73 14.84
N VAL A 94 -3.97 2.25 14.02
CA VAL A 94 -4.10 2.67 12.61
C VAL A 94 -4.68 4.07 12.51
N GLU A 95 -5.75 4.37 13.23
CA GLU A 95 -6.47 5.66 13.19
C GLU A 95 -5.87 6.70 14.15
N GLY A 96 -5.09 6.26 15.13
CA GLY A 96 -4.43 7.10 16.12
C GLY A 96 -3.21 7.82 15.55
N GLU A 97 -3.16 9.10 15.91
CA GLU A 97 -2.22 10.15 15.54
C GLU A 97 -1.76 10.17 14.07
N LYS A 98 -2.14 11.27 13.42
CA LYS A 98 -1.55 11.73 12.16
C LYS A 98 -0.06 11.91 12.44
N GLU A 99 0.80 11.10 11.84
CA GLU A 99 2.23 11.42 11.82
C GLU A 99 2.37 12.85 11.29
N VAL A 100 2.76 13.74 12.19
CA VAL A 100 3.25 15.07 11.87
C VAL A 100 4.43 14.85 10.96
N GLN A 101 4.32 15.33 9.72
CA GLN A 101 5.45 15.40 8.81
C GLN A 101 6.61 16.09 9.52
N THR A 102 7.66 15.35 9.87
CA THR A 102 8.92 15.94 10.28
C THR A 102 9.98 15.51 9.28
N SER A 103 10.43 16.54 8.55
CA SER A 103 11.65 16.66 7.73
C SER A 103 11.89 15.65 6.63
N ALA A 104 11.79 16.18 5.40
CA ALA A 104 12.64 15.89 4.25
C ALA A 104 13.75 14.85 4.47
N GLY A 105 13.60 13.70 3.83
CA GLY A 105 14.60 12.65 3.73
C GLY A 105 14.46 11.91 2.41
N GLU A 106 15.11 12.45 1.38
CA GLU A 106 15.39 11.83 0.09
C GLU A 106 14.19 11.50 -0.81
N THR A 107 13.70 12.51 -1.54
CA THR A 107 13.55 12.30 -2.97
C THR A 107 14.89 11.82 -3.49
N ARG A 108 15.04 10.50 -3.72
CA ARG A 108 16.05 10.02 -4.65
C ARG A 108 15.89 10.89 -5.89
N PRO A 109 16.94 11.57 -6.37
CA PRO A 109 16.80 12.42 -7.54
C PRO A 109 16.11 11.58 -8.60
N ARG A 110 15.00 12.09 -9.14
CA ARG A 110 14.49 11.65 -10.44
C ARG A 110 15.72 11.72 -11.31
N SER A 111 16.28 10.57 -11.69
CA SER A 111 17.45 10.53 -12.57
C SER A 111 17.12 11.49 -13.69
N GLU A 112 17.93 12.55 -13.82
CA GLU A 112 17.80 13.49 -14.91
C GLU A 112 17.73 12.63 -16.16
N ARG A 113 16.53 12.54 -16.76
CA ARG A 113 16.43 12.15 -18.15
C ARG A 113 17.21 13.23 -18.84
N GLY A 114 18.40 12.89 -19.32
CA GLY A 114 19.16 13.73 -20.22
C GLY A 114 18.26 14.05 -21.41
N ASP A 115 17.62 15.20 -21.34
CA ASP A 115 17.12 15.90 -22.50
C ASP A 115 18.37 16.31 -23.30
N GLY A 116 18.66 15.59 -24.39
CA GLY A 116 19.74 15.98 -25.29
C GLY A 116 20.29 14.86 -26.17
N PHE A 117 19.51 14.38 -27.14
CA PHE A 117 19.94 13.91 -28.47
C PHE A 117 18.65 13.53 -29.21
N GLY A 118 18.06 14.33 -30.08
CA GLY A 118 18.64 15.07 -31.19
C GLY A 118 17.81 14.69 -32.39
N LEU A 119 16.89 15.58 -32.79
CA LEU A 119 16.24 15.52 -34.09
C LEU A 119 17.36 15.49 -35.15
N LYS A 120 17.53 14.36 -35.83
CA LYS A 120 18.04 14.37 -37.20
C LYS A 120 17.01 13.69 -38.09
N ARG A 121 16.67 14.45 -39.12
CA ARG A 121 15.86 14.09 -40.28
C ARG A 121 16.44 12.87 -40.97
#